data_AF-A0A0E9Y308-F1
#
_entry.id   AF-A0A0E9Y308-F1
#
_cell.length_a   1.000
_cell.length_b   1.000
_cell.length_c   1.000
_cell.angle_alpha   90.00
_cell.angle_beta   90.00
_cell.angle_gamma   90.00
#
_symmetry.space_group_name_H-M   'P 1'
#
loop_
_entity.id
_entity.type
_entity.pdbx_description
1 polymer ?
#
loop_
_entity_poly.entity_id
_entity_poly.type
_entity_poly.pdbx_seq_one_letter_code
_entity_poly.pdbx_strand_id
1 'polypeptide(L)'
;MMSASLRADYAHDNDMNADVLDLPYAGLDYSMTILLPRERTGADALRQNLTWPDFQRIVSKLSKRPVDIKLPKFKLEGTYKL
;
A
#
# COMPACT_ATOMS: atom_id res chain seq x y z
N MET A 1 8.67 -2.01 -15.55
CA MET A 1 8.66 -2.33 -14.11
C MET A 1 9.72 -1.49 -13.40
N MET A 2 9.43 -0.96 -12.21
CA MET A 2 10.39 -0.48 -11.23
C MET A 2 10.66 -1.63 -10.26
N SER A 3 11.91 -1.87 -9.92
CA SER A 3 12.30 -2.85 -8.91
C SER A 3 13.30 -2.23 -7.95
N ALA A 4 13.12 -2.46 -6.66
CA ALA A 4 14.01 -1.98 -5.63
C ALA A 4 14.01 -2.93 -4.43
N SER A 5 15.16 -3.13 -3.81
CA SER A 5 15.31 -3.80 -2.53
C SER A 5 15.69 -2.75 -1.50
N LEU A 6 14.80 -2.47 -0.55
CA LEU A 6 15.01 -1.39 0.43
C LEU A 6 14.38 -1.74 1.78
N ARG A 7 14.76 -1.00 2.82
CA ARG A 7 14.10 -1.11 4.14
C ARG A 7 12.86 -0.22 4.14
N ALA A 8 11.70 -0.82 3.99
CA ALA A 8 10.41 -0.14 3.96
C ALA A 8 9.59 -0.46 5.19
N ASP A 9 8.68 0.43 5.54
CA ASP A 9 7.65 0.15 6.51
C ASP A 9 6.64 -0.80 5.89
N TYR A 10 6.51 -1.99 6.48
CA TYR A 10 5.76 -3.09 5.91
C TYR A 10 5.00 -3.88 6.99
N ALA A 11 3.79 -4.32 6.65
CA ALA A 11 2.96 -5.16 7.50
C ALA A 11 2.13 -6.14 6.69
N HIS A 12 1.77 -7.23 7.36
CA HIS A 12 0.78 -8.18 6.90
C HIS A 12 -0.50 -7.96 7.69
N ASP A 13 -1.63 -7.77 7.01
CA ASP A 13 -2.93 -7.69 7.65
C ASP A 13 -3.81 -8.89 7.27
N ASN A 14 -4.04 -9.77 8.24
CA ASN A 14 -4.86 -10.96 8.01
C ASN A 14 -6.35 -10.63 7.97
N ASP A 15 -6.80 -9.60 8.69
CA ASP A 15 -8.21 -9.21 8.75
C ASP A 15 -8.69 -8.68 7.39
N MET A 16 -7.86 -7.89 6.70
CA MET A 16 -8.11 -7.40 5.34
C MET A 16 -7.54 -8.29 4.23
N ASN A 17 -6.92 -9.41 4.58
CA ASN A 17 -6.22 -10.30 3.65
C ASN A 17 -5.29 -9.54 2.67
N ALA A 18 -4.48 -8.63 3.21
CA ALA A 18 -3.67 -7.69 2.43
C ALA A 18 -2.26 -7.53 2.99
N ASP A 19 -1.32 -7.26 2.09
CA ASP A 19 0.03 -6.82 2.42
C ASP A 19 0.11 -5.31 2.25
N VAL A 20 0.72 -4.63 3.22
CA VAL A 20 0.73 -3.18 3.27
C VAL A 20 2.16 -2.68 3.32
N LEU A 21 2.45 -1.72 2.45
CA LEU A 21 3.76 -1.12 2.26
C LEU A 21 3.62 0.40 2.32
N ASP A 22 4.47 1.07 3.09
CA ASP A 22 4.56 2.53 3.09
C ASP A 22 5.92 3.00 2.58
N LEU A 23 5.90 3.87 1.57
CA LEU A 23 7.09 4.38 0.89
C LEU A 23 7.13 5.90 1.01
N PRO A 24 8.02 6.48 1.82
CA PRO A 24 8.17 7.92 1.89
C PRO A 24 8.75 8.48 0.58
N TYR A 25 8.21 9.60 0.12
CA TYR A 25 8.78 10.38 -0.96
C TYR A 25 10.03 11.14 -0.49
N ALA A 26 10.79 11.65 -1.46
CA ALA A 26 11.88 12.56 -1.16
C ALA A 26 11.38 13.77 -0.34
N GLY A 27 12.10 14.12 0.73
CA GLY A 27 11.68 15.16 1.68
C GLY A 27 10.93 14.64 2.90
N LEU A 28 10.41 13.40 2.87
CA LEU A 28 9.70 12.73 3.99
C LEU A 28 8.38 13.40 4.44
N ASP A 29 7.92 14.45 3.77
CA ASP A 29 6.64 15.13 4.08
C ASP A 29 5.42 14.31 3.63
N TYR A 30 5.61 13.40 2.68
CA TYR A 30 4.55 12.56 2.11
C TYR A 30 5.03 11.12 1.98
N SER A 31 4.10 10.18 2.06
CA SER A 31 4.33 8.78 1.73
C SER A 31 3.25 8.23 0.80
N MET A 32 3.61 7.20 0.04
CA MET A 32 2.68 6.35 -0.69
C MET A 32 2.46 5.07 0.12
N THR A 33 1.27 4.93 0.68
CA THR A 33 0.82 3.67 1.30
C THR A 33 0.11 2.82 0.25
N ILE A 34 0.61 1.60 0.02
CA ILE A 34 0.09 0.64 -0.95
C ILE A 34 -0.52 -0.53 -0.17
N LEU A 35 -1.83 -0.77 -0.37
CA LEU A 35 -2.53 -1.94 0.14
C LEU A 35 -2.68 -2.92 -1.02
N LEU A 36 -1.99 -4.06 -0.93
CA LEU A 36 -2.00 -5.12 -1.93
C LEU A 36 -2.84 -6.30 -1.41
N PRO A 37 -4.05 -6.53 -1.93
CA PRO A 37 -4.82 -7.73 -1.62
C PRO A 37 -4.05 -8.98 -2.03
N ARG A 38 -4.09 -10.03 -1.21
CA ARG A 38 -3.46 -11.33 -1.54
C ARG A 38 -4.25 -12.11 -2.58
N GLU A 39 -5.53 -11.80 -2.72
CA GLU A 39 -6.40 -12.35 -3.75
C GLU A 39 -6.36 -11.50 -5.03
N ARG A 40 -6.25 -12.15 -6.19
CA ARG A 40 -6.17 -11.47 -7.49
C ARG A 40 -7.36 -10.56 -7.77
N THR A 41 -8.54 -10.90 -7.26
CA THR A 41 -9.78 -10.11 -7.39
C THR A 41 -10.16 -9.40 -6.09
N GLY A 42 -9.25 -9.34 -5.11
CA GLY A 42 -9.52 -8.80 -3.77
C GLY A 42 -9.57 -7.27 -3.70
N ALA A 43 -9.24 -6.55 -4.77
CA ALA A 43 -9.21 -5.09 -4.78
C ALA A 43 -10.59 -4.46 -4.52
N ASP A 44 -11.65 -5.03 -5.10
CA ASP A 44 -13.01 -4.53 -4.88
C ASP A 44 -13.50 -4.77 -3.45
N ALA A 45 -13.20 -5.95 -2.89
CA ALA A 45 -13.53 -6.28 -1.52
C ALA A 45 -12.79 -5.35 -0.53
N LEU A 46 -11.50 -5.12 -0.77
CA LEU A 46 -10.71 -4.19 0.03
C LEU A 46 -11.29 -2.77 -0.06
N ARG A 47 -11.65 -2.30 -1.27
CA ARG A 47 -12.25 -0.97 -1.47
C ARG A 47 -13.59 -0.81 -0.74
N GLN A 48 -14.43 -1.84 -0.71
CA GLN A 48 -15.75 -1.78 -0.05
C GLN A 48 -15.65 -1.83 1.48
N ASN A 49 -14.67 -2.56 2.01
CA ASN A 49 -14.55 -2.81 3.43
C ASN A 49 -13.58 -1.87 4.15
N LEU A 50 -12.66 -1.23 3.43
CA LEU A 50 -11.64 -0.36 4.03
C LEU A 50 -12.28 0.89 4.64
N THR A 51 -12.33 0.92 5.97
CA THR A 51 -12.74 2.09 6.74
C THR A 51 -11.52 2.87 7.26
N TRP A 52 -11.77 4.10 7.74
CA TRP A 52 -10.70 4.90 8.37
C TRP A 52 -10.09 4.22 9.62
N PRO A 53 -10.89 3.68 10.57
CA PRO A 53 -10.33 2.90 11.68
C PRO A 53 -9.48 1.71 11.25
N ASP A 54 -9.91 0.97 10.21
CA ASP A 54 -9.14 -0.15 9.68
C ASP A 54 -7.80 0.32 9.12
N PHE A 55 -7.81 1.40 8.35
CA PHE A 55 -6.59 2.00 7.81
C PHE A 55 -5.62 2.40 8.93
N GLN A 56 -6.09 3.10 9.96
CA GLN A 56 -5.25 3.48 11.11
C GLN A 56 -4.67 2.26 11.83
N ARG A 57 -5.47 1.20 12.02
CA ARG A 57 -5.06 -0.07 12.63
C ARG A 57 -4.01 -0.79 11.80
N ILE A 58 -4.09 -0.70 10.47
CA ILE A 58 -3.11 -1.31 9.56
C ILE A 58 -1.80 -0.52 9.60
N VAL A 59 -1.87 0.80 9.50
CA VAL A 59 -0.69 1.69 9.50
C VAL A 59 0.08 1.57 10.82
N SER A 60 -0.61 1.38 11.96
CA SER A 60 0.07 1.19 13.26
C SER A 60 0.84 -0.13 13.38
N LYS A 61 0.57 -1.13 12.52
CA LYS A 61 1.29 -2.41 12.46
C LYS A 61 2.56 -2.33 11.60
N LEU A 62 2.75 -1.24 10.85
CA LEU A 62 3.90 -1.08 9.97
C LEU A 62 5.21 -1.05 10.75
N SER A 63 6.21 -1.70 10.19
CA SER A 63 7.56 -1.72 10.77
C SER A 63 8.62 -1.86 9.69
N LYS A 64 9.76 -1.20 9.88
CA LYS A 64 10.88 -1.25 8.92
C LYS A 64 11.45 -2.65 8.75
N ARG A 65 11.30 -3.20 7.55
CA ARG A 65 11.82 -4.53 7.17
C ARG A 65 12.47 -4.47 5.79
N PRO A 66 13.46 -5.35 5.49
CA PRO A 66 13.95 -5.50 4.12
C PRO A 66 12.83 -6.08 3.24
N VAL A 67 12.48 -5.38 2.15
CA VAL A 67 11.42 -5.78 1.22
C VAL A 67 11.93 -5.65 -0.22
N ASP A 68 11.65 -6.66 -1.04
CA ASP A 68 11.86 -6.63 -2.49
C ASP A 68 10.57 -6.17 -3.18
N ILE A 69 10.63 -5.00 -3.79
CA ILE A 69 9.47 -4.32 -4.36
C ILE A 69 9.56 -4.42 -5.89
N LYS A 70 8.44 -4.80 -6.51
CA LYS A 70 8.24 -4.73 -7.97
C LYS A 70 6.96 -3.96 -8.27
N LEU A 71 7.09 -2.73 -8.73
CA LEU A 71 5.95 -1.87 -9.05
C LEU A 71 5.87 -1.62 -10.56
N PRO A 72 4.66 -1.68 -11.16
CA PRO A 72 4.48 -1.30 -12.55
C PRO A 72 4.77 0.20 -12.73
N LYS A 73 5.42 0.55 -13.84
CA LYS A 73 5.55 1.95 -14.26
C LYS A 73 4.30 2.30 -15.03
N PHE A 74 3.48 3.19 -14.52
CA PHE A 74 2.31 3.70 -15.23
C PHE A 74 2.19 5.20 -15.00
N LYS A 75 1.48 5.84 -15.91
CA LYS A 75 1.02 7.22 -15.77
C LYS A 75 -0.48 7.15 -15.54
N LEU A 76 -0.95 7.77 -14.47
CA LEU A 76 -2.38 7.93 -14.24
C LEU A 76 -2.87 9.08 -15.11
N GLU A 77 -3.87 8.81 -15.93
CA GLU A 77 -4.59 9.81 -16.70
C GLU A 77 -6.07 9.67 -16.31
N GLY A 78 -6.66 10.77 -15.85
CA GLY A 78 -8.03 10.76 -15.37
C GLY A 78 -8.62 12.16 -15.37
N THR A 79 -9.84 12.28 -15.87
CA THR A 79 -10.70 13.45 -15.68
C THR A 79 -11.67 13.14 -14.56
N TYR A 80 -11.59 13.88 -13.46
CA TYR A 80 -12.52 13.75 -12.34
C TYR A 80 -13.44 14.98 -12.34
N LYS A 81 -14.75 14.75 -12.26
CA LYS A 81 -15.71 15.79 -11.87
C LYS A 81 -15.92 15.65 -10.37
N LEU A 82 -15.59 16.72 -9.65
CA LEU A 82 -15.77 16.83 -8.21
C LEU A 82 -17.27 16.86 -7.85
#